data_AF-A0A0J6VVY7-F1
#
_entry.id   AF-A0A0J6VVY7-F1
#
_cell.length_a   1.000
_cell.length_b   1.000
_cell.length_c   1.000
_cell.angle_alpha   90.00
_cell.angle_beta   90.00
_cell.angle_gamma   90.00
#
_symmetry.space_group_name_H-M   'P 1'
#
loop_
_entity.id
_entity.type
_entity.pdbx_description
1 polymer ?
#
loop_
_entity_poly.entity_id
_entity_poly.type
_entity_poly.pdbx_seq_one_letter_code
_entity_poly.pdbx_strand_id
1 'polypeptide(L)'
;MTRYPAQVTFRKLLAALAIVGVLASGVGIASLVLVSQSDQQASAPRREPPAPPPPSVPTVKEFLIGVTVTAQTCDPVGACVYTYTIEPKYVGLHPFPETPFTVEYEVTGGNQPQPGKFTVQGEKAEIYKDVQIEGPPGARLSANVLRVVEEPPPPPPPPGAPPPPPPPAEPPQP
;
A
#
# COMPACT_ATOMS: atom_id res chain seq x y z
N MET A 1 42.08 86.80 -0.02
CA MET A 1 42.74 86.35 -1.27
C MET A 1 43.43 85.03 -1.00
N THR A 2 43.20 84.07 -1.89
CA THR A 2 44.03 82.87 -2.10
C THR A 2 44.04 81.79 -1.01
N ARG A 3 43.25 80.73 -1.20
CA ARG A 3 43.62 79.33 -0.86
C ARG A 3 42.94 78.32 -1.80
N TYR A 4 43.78 77.45 -2.37
CA TYR A 4 43.59 76.13 -3.01
C TYR A 4 42.74 75.13 -2.17
N PRO A 5 42.61 73.82 -2.52
CA PRO A 5 42.46 73.07 -3.80
C PRO A 5 41.31 72.02 -3.71
N ALA A 6 41.08 71.19 -4.74
CA ALA A 6 41.11 69.72 -4.64
C ALA A 6 40.35 69.03 -5.79
N GLN A 7 41.07 68.13 -6.45
CA GLN A 7 40.52 67.01 -7.19
C GLN A 7 39.51 66.24 -6.33
N VAL A 8 38.27 66.07 -6.78
CA VAL A 8 37.55 64.78 -6.81
C VAL A 8 36.41 64.96 -7.83
N THR A 9 36.04 63.89 -8.54
CA THR A 9 34.66 63.64 -9.02
C THR A 9 34.24 63.99 -10.45
N PHE A 10 35.15 64.18 -11.43
CA PHE A 10 34.74 64.26 -12.85
C PHE A 10 34.55 62.88 -13.55
N ARG A 11 34.48 61.79 -12.78
CA ARG A 11 34.19 60.42 -13.28
C ARG A 11 32.72 59.98 -13.11
N LYS A 12 31.85 60.83 -12.56
CA LYS A 12 30.44 60.46 -12.29
C LYS A 12 29.40 61.11 -13.22
N LEU A 13 29.83 61.91 -14.19
CA LEU A 13 28.91 62.66 -15.07
C LEU A 13 28.71 62.06 -16.47
N LEU A 14 29.42 61.00 -16.85
CA LEU A 14 29.24 60.32 -18.15
C LEU A 14 28.42 59.03 -18.10
N ALA A 15 28.07 58.53 -16.91
CA ALA A 15 27.30 57.27 -16.76
C ALA A 15 25.77 57.47 -16.86
N ALA A 16 25.27 58.70 -16.84
CA ALA A 16 23.83 58.98 -16.80
C ALA A 16 23.17 59.12 -18.20
N LEU A 17 23.93 59.21 -19.29
CA LEU A 17 23.39 59.41 -20.65
C LEU A 17 23.45 58.17 -21.55
N ALA A 18 23.81 56.99 -21.01
CA ALA A 18 23.84 55.72 -21.75
C ALA A 18 22.61 54.81 -21.52
N ILE A 19 21.70 55.15 -20.59
CA ILE A 19 20.63 54.23 -20.15
C ILE A 19 19.27 54.51 -20.84
N VAL A 20 19.07 55.62 -21.53
CA VAL A 20 17.76 55.98 -22.12
C VAL A 20 17.65 55.63 -23.63
N GLY A 21 18.72 55.17 -24.27
CA GLY A 21 18.77 54.99 -25.73
C GLY A 21 18.46 53.60 -26.30
N VAL A 22 18.15 52.57 -25.49
CA VAL A 22 18.02 51.17 -25.98
C VAL A 22 16.60 50.59 -25.82
N LEU A 23 15.60 51.40 -25.48
CA LEU A 23 14.22 50.90 -25.25
C LEU A 23 13.26 51.02 -26.46
N ALA A 24 13.75 51.30 -27.67
CA ALA A 24 12.88 51.51 -28.84
C ALA A 24 13.38 50.79 -30.09
N SER A 25 13.41 49.46 -30.10
CA SER A 25 13.23 48.63 -31.30
C SER A 25 13.41 47.15 -30.96
N GLY A 26 12.30 46.39 -30.96
CA GLY A 26 12.43 44.93 -31.02
C GLY A 26 11.40 44.11 -30.25
N VAL A 27 10.11 44.45 -30.29
CA VAL A 27 9.07 43.47 -29.96
C VAL A 27 7.90 43.68 -30.93
N GLY A 28 7.72 42.75 -31.87
CA GLY A 28 6.53 42.79 -32.72
C GLY A 28 6.63 41.91 -33.95
N ILE A 29 6.62 40.58 -33.77
CA ILE A 29 5.96 39.60 -34.67
C ILE A 29 6.00 38.14 -34.13
N ALA A 30 6.75 37.83 -33.06
CA ALA A 30 6.76 36.46 -32.53
C ALA A 30 5.43 36.02 -31.86
N SER A 31 4.59 36.97 -31.44
CA SER A 31 3.37 36.66 -30.68
C SER A 31 2.23 36.01 -31.50
N LEU A 32 2.25 36.10 -32.84
CA LEU A 32 1.19 35.50 -33.66
C LEU A 32 1.41 34.01 -33.94
N VAL A 33 2.66 33.51 -33.87
CA VAL A 33 2.94 32.09 -34.18
C VAL A 33 2.66 31.17 -32.99
N LEU A 34 2.59 31.71 -31.77
CA LEU A 34 2.28 30.93 -30.57
C LEU A 34 0.77 30.80 -30.31
N VAL A 35 -0.06 31.74 -30.77
CA VAL A 35 -1.52 31.63 -30.61
C VAL A 35 -2.13 30.65 -31.62
N SER A 36 -1.60 30.57 -32.84
CA SER A 36 -2.10 29.63 -33.86
C SER A 36 -1.67 28.18 -33.65
N GLN A 37 -0.70 27.89 -32.79
CA GLN A 37 -0.25 26.52 -32.50
C GLN A 37 -1.02 25.86 -31.34
N SER A 38 -1.74 26.63 -30.53
CA SER A 38 -2.50 26.09 -29.40
C SER A 38 -3.69 25.21 -29.83
N ASP A 39 -4.23 25.42 -31.04
CA ASP A 39 -5.33 24.61 -31.59
C ASP A 39 -4.88 23.31 -32.28
N GLN A 40 -3.56 23.11 -32.49
CA GLN A 40 -3.01 21.90 -33.11
C GLN A 40 -2.16 21.06 -32.16
N GLN A 41 -2.39 21.17 -30.85
CA GLN A 41 -1.93 20.12 -29.95
C GLN A 41 -2.86 18.92 -30.12
N ALA A 42 -2.60 18.11 -31.14
CA ALA A 42 -3.16 16.78 -31.28
C ALA A 42 -2.98 16.09 -29.92
N SER A 43 -4.10 15.87 -29.23
CA SER A 43 -4.09 15.20 -27.94
C SER A 43 -3.40 13.85 -28.15
N ALA A 44 -2.31 13.60 -27.42
CA ALA A 44 -1.67 12.29 -27.46
C ALA A 44 -2.76 11.22 -27.26
N PRO A 45 -2.72 10.08 -27.98
CA PRO A 45 -3.73 9.04 -27.84
C PRO A 45 -3.92 8.70 -26.36
N ARG A 46 -5.10 8.99 -25.81
CA ARG A 46 -5.42 8.64 -24.44
C ARG A 46 -5.51 7.12 -24.40
N ARG A 47 -4.49 6.47 -23.83
CA ARG A 47 -4.56 5.04 -23.51
C ARG A 47 -5.57 4.89 -22.37
N GLU A 48 -6.74 4.34 -22.67
CA GLU A 48 -7.63 3.87 -21.62
C GLU A 48 -6.99 2.65 -20.97
N PRO A 49 -6.81 2.65 -19.63
CA PRO A 49 -6.42 1.43 -18.94
C PRO A 49 -7.43 0.32 -19.22
N PRO A 50 -6.97 -0.93 -19.39
CA PRO A 50 -7.90 -2.05 -19.45
C PRO A 50 -8.78 -2.09 -18.20
N ALA A 51 -10.03 -2.50 -18.37
CA ALA A 51 -10.95 -2.67 -17.24
C ALA A 51 -10.37 -3.69 -16.24
N PRO A 52 -10.56 -3.48 -14.93
CA PRO A 52 -10.11 -4.43 -13.92
C PRO A 52 -10.80 -5.79 -14.10
N PRO A 53 -10.11 -6.89 -13.74
CA PRO A 53 -10.71 -8.21 -13.79
C PRO A 53 -11.92 -8.31 -12.84
N PRO A 54 -12.90 -9.16 -13.17
CA PRO A 54 -14.06 -9.36 -12.31
C PRO A 54 -13.67 -9.98 -10.96
N PRO A 55 -14.46 -9.78 -9.90
CA PRO A 55 -14.29 -10.49 -8.63
C PRO A 55 -14.43 -12.00 -8.80
N SER A 56 -13.57 -12.76 -8.11
CA SER A 56 -13.63 -14.22 -8.09
C SER A 56 -13.11 -14.77 -6.77
N VAL A 57 -13.59 -15.95 -6.36
CA VAL A 57 -13.05 -16.67 -5.21
C VAL A 57 -11.58 -16.99 -5.47
N PRO A 58 -10.66 -16.59 -4.58
CA PRO A 58 -9.25 -16.87 -4.77
C PRO A 58 -8.92 -18.36 -4.78
N THR A 59 -7.84 -18.70 -5.46
CA THR A 59 -7.27 -20.03 -5.47
C THR A 59 -6.20 -20.20 -4.40
N VAL A 60 -5.86 -21.45 -4.09
CA VAL A 60 -4.79 -21.81 -3.14
C VAL A 60 -3.46 -21.11 -3.45
N LYS A 61 -3.12 -20.95 -4.74
CA LYS A 61 -1.84 -20.38 -5.18
C LYS A 61 -1.74 -18.86 -5.00
N GLU A 62 -2.86 -18.21 -4.74
CA GLU A 62 -2.94 -16.76 -4.58
C GLU A 62 -2.81 -16.33 -3.12
N PHE A 63 -2.55 -17.27 -2.22
CA PHE A 63 -2.26 -17.02 -0.82
C PHE A 63 -0.86 -17.48 -0.46
N LEU A 64 -0.11 -16.59 0.18
CA LEU A 64 1.12 -16.90 0.90
C LEU A 64 0.85 -16.71 2.39
N ILE A 65 1.22 -17.66 3.23
CA ILE A 65 1.08 -17.53 4.68
C ILE A 65 2.46 -17.52 5.32
N GLY A 66 2.86 -16.36 5.84
CA GLY A 66 4.03 -16.26 6.71
C GLY A 66 3.74 -16.87 8.08
N VAL A 67 4.76 -17.46 8.71
CA VAL A 67 4.68 -17.95 10.09
C VAL A 67 5.77 -17.27 10.90
N THR A 68 5.37 -16.47 11.88
CA THR A 68 6.28 -15.75 12.77
C THR A 68 6.20 -16.37 14.15
N VAL A 69 7.31 -16.97 14.61
CA VAL A 69 7.43 -17.50 15.99
C VAL A 69 7.60 -16.32 16.93
N THR A 70 6.66 -16.13 17.85
CA THR A 70 6.64 -15.04 18.83
C THR A 70 7.23 -15.45 20.17
N ALA A 71 7.16 -16.74 20.52
CA ALA A 71 7.81 -17.28 21.71
C ALA A 71 8.25 -18.73 21.50
N GLN A 72 9.26 -19.16 22.25
CA GLN A 72 9.77 -20.53 22.25
C GLN A 72 10.21 -20.92 23.65
N THR A 73 9.75 -22.09 24.11
CA THR A 73 10.18 -22.70 25.38
C THR A 73 10.59 -24.14 25.11
N CYS A 74 11.83 -24.50 25.46
CA CYS A 74 12.35 -25.85 25.25
C CYS A 74 12.59 -26.58 26.57
N ASP A 75 12.12 -27.82 26.65
CA ASP A 75 12.59 -28.74 27.68
C ASP A 75 14.05 -29.17 27.35
N PRO A 76 14.99 -29.12 28.32
CA PRO A 76 16.39 -29.46 28.08
C PRO A 76 16.63 -30.91 27.65
N VAL A 77 15.65 -31.80 27.82
CA VAL A 77 15.71 -33.22 27.48
C VAL A 77 14.56 -33.64 26.56
N GLY A 78 13.73 -32.70 26.10
CA GLY A 78 12.46 -32.98 25.43
C GLY A 78 12.15 -32.06 24.25
N ALA A 79 10.86 -31.85 24.01
CA ALA A 79 10.35 -31.04 22.91
C ALA A 79 10.40 -29.53 23.23
N CYS A 80 10.31 -28.71 22.19
CA CYS A 80 10.09 -27.29 22.29
C CYS A 80 8.62 -26.96 21.99
N VAL A 81 8.05 -26.05 22.76
CA VAL A 81 6.77 -25.41 22.48
C VAL A 81 7.04 -24.08 21.80
N TYR A 82 6.46 -23.88 20.63
CA TYR A 82 6.56 -22.67 19.84
C TYR A 82 5.20 -21.97 19.84
N THR A 83 5.17 -20.71 20.27
CA THR A 83 4.03 -19.82 20.04
C THR A 83 4.27 -19.07 18.74
N TYR A 84 3.31 -19.09 17.82
CA TYR A 84 3.43 -18.43 16.52
C TYR A 84 2.17 -17.67 16.14
N THR A 85 2.35 -16.72 15.23
CA THR A 85 1.28 -15.99 14.54
C THR A 85 1.43 -16.18 13.04
N ILE A 86 0.29 -16.32 12.34
CA ILE A 86 0.28 -16.38 10.89
C ILE A 86 0.07 -15.01 10.26
N GLU A 87 0.70 -14.78 9.11
CA GLU A 87 0.64 -13.55 8.33
C GLU A 87 0.18 -13.89 6.91
N PRO A 88 -1.14 -14.02 6.66
CA PRO A 88 -1.66 -14.29 5.33
C PRO A 88 -1.48 -13.08 4.42
N LYS A 89 -1.07 -13.34 3.19
CA LYS A 89 -0.88 -12.36 2.13
C LYS A 89 -1.57 -12.85 0.87
N TYR A 90 -2.50 -12.05 0.37
CA TYR A 90 -3.10 -12.25 -0.93
C TYR A 90 -2.18 -11.68 -2.03
N VAL A 91 -1.92 -12.49 -3.05
CA VAL A 91 -1.05 -12.15 -4.21
C VAL A 91 -1.76 -12.33 -5.55
N GLY A 92 -3.06 -12.62 -5.54
CA GLY A 92 -3.86 -12.70 -6.75
C GLY A 92 -4.06 -11.33 -7.41
N LEU A 93 -4.50 -11.36 -8.67
CA LEU A 93 -4.67 -10.15 -9.50
C LEU A 93 -6.13 -9.72 -9.65
N HIS A 94 -7.06 -10.40 -8.97
CA HIS A 94 -8.48 -10.08 -8.99
C HIS A 94 -8.98 -9.61 -7.62
N PRO A 95 -10.03 -8.77 -7.57
CA PRO A 95 -10.66 -8.42 -6.31
C PRO A 95 -11.33 -9.65 -5.67
N PHE A 96 -11.57 -9.55 -4.36
CA PHE A 96 -12.33 -10.56 -3.63
C PHE A 96 -13.82 -10.51 -3.97
N PRO A 97 -14.52 -11.66 -3.90
CA PRO A 97 -15.96 -11.68 -4.06
C PRO A 97 -16.64 -10.99 -2.86
N GLU A 98 -17.91 -10.62 -3.04
CA GLU A 98 -18.73 -10.10 -1.93
C GLU A 98 -19.08 -11.20 -0.93
N THR A 99 -19.13 -12.46 -1.38
CA THR A 99 -19.37 -13.63 -0.55
C THR A 99 -18.15 -13.94 0.32
N PRO A 100 -18.33 -14.21 1.63
CA PRO A 100 -17.23 -14.65 2.47
C PRO A 100 -16.63 -15.96 1.96
N PHE A 101 -15.34 -16.16 2.22
CA PHE A 101 -14.68 -17.43 1.93
C PHE A 101 -13.71 -17.80 3.06
N THR A 102 -13.53 -19.09 3.28
CA THR A 102 -12.60 -19.64 4.25
C THR A 102 -11.35 -20.14 3.56
N VAL A 103 -10.19 -19.74 4.07
CA VAL A 103 -8.90 -20.32 3.71
C VAL A 103 -8.52 -21.33 4.77
N GLU A 104 -8.32 -22.57 4.38
CA GLU A 104 -7.81 -23.61 5.24
C GLU A 104 -6.36 -23.93 4.92
N TYR A 105 -5.56 -24.07 5.96
CA TYR A 105 -4.13 -24.26 5.87
C TYR A 105 -3.65 -25.23 6.95
N GLU A 106 -2.39 -25.63 6.86
CA GLU A 106 -1.69 -26.36 7.90
C GLU A 106 -0.34 -25.73 8.18
N VAL A 107 0.07 -25.71 9.45
CA VAL A 107 1.42 -25.34 9.87
C VAL A 107 2.24 -26.60 10.07
N THR A 108 3.37 -26.67 9.39
CA THR A 108 4.31 -27.79 9.38
C THR A 108 5.62 -27.39 10.06
N GLY A 109 6.48 -28.37 10.36
CA GLY A 109 7.77 -28.16 11.02
C GLY A 109 7.76 -28.49 12.52
N GLY A 110 6.58 -28.58 13.13
CA GLY A 110 6.38 -29.19 14.45
C GLY A 110 6.44 -30.72 14.41
N ASN A 111 6.10 -31.35 15.53
CA ASN A 111 6.03 -32.80 15.68
C ASN A 111 4.93 -33.41 14.81
N GLN A 112 3.84 -32.68 14.58
CA GLN A 112 2.73 -33.03 13.68
C GLN A 112 2.26 -31.76 12.95
N PRO A 113 1.74 -31.87 11.70
CA PRO A 113 1.08 -30.77 11.03
C PRO A 113 -0.13 -30.28 11.82
N GLN A 114 -0.27 -28.97 11.98
CA GLN A 114 -1.36 -28.35 12.72
C GLN A 114 -2.31 -27.64 11.76
N PRO A 115 -3.56 -28.12 11.59
CA PRO A 115 -4.53 -27.47 10.73
C PRO A 115 -5.01 -26.15 11.32
N GLY A 116 -5.32 -25.19 10.46
CA GLY A 116 -5.88 -23.89 10.80
C GLY A 116 -6.82 -23.39 9.71
N LYS A 117 -7.62 -22.37 10.06
CA LYS A 117 -8.48 -21.69 9.10
C LYS A 117 -8.66 -20.22 9.47
N PHE A 118 -8.92 -19.39 8.47
CA PHE A 118 -9.41 -18.03 8.65
C PHE A 118 -10.47 -17.71 7.60
N THR A 119 -11.45 -16.90 7.98
CA THR A 119 -12.50 -16.41 7.07
C THR A 119 -12.16 -14.99 6.63
N VAL A 120 -12.38 -14.72 5.34
CA VAL A 120 -12.21 -13.42 4.71
C VAL A 120 -13.58 -12.91 4.29
N GLN A 121 -13.91 -11.68 4.68
CA GLN A 121 -15.11 -10.98 4.24
C GLN A 121 -14.73 -9.55 3.83
N GLY A 122 -14.98 -9.20 2.55
CA GLY A 122 -14.44 -7.98 1.97
C GLY A 122 -12.92 -7.96 2.12
N GLU A 123 -12.35 -6.87 2.63
CA GLU A 123 -10.90 -6.72 2.83
C GLU A 123 -10.40 -7.15 4.22
N LYS A 124 -11.28 -7.72 5.06
CA LYS A 124 -10.95 -8.10 6.44
C LYS A 124 -10.80 -9.61 6.55
N ALA A 125 -9.76 -10.04 7.27
CA ALA A 125 -9.54 -11.44 7.61
C ALA A 125 -9.51 -11.60 9.14
N GLU A 126 -10.28 -12.55 9.65
CA GLU A 126 -10.27 -12.91 11.06
C GLU A 126 -9.20 -13.96 11.32
N ILE A 127 -8.08 -13.53 11.90
CA ILE A 127 -6.88 -14.35 12.07
C ILE A 127 -6.63 -14.63 13.56
N TYR A 128 -6.45 -15.90 13.90
CA TYR A 128 -6.01 -16.31 15.23
C TYR A 128 -4.51 -16.04 15.42
N LYS A 129 -4.16 -15.48 16.57
CA LYS A 129 -2.78 -15.18 16.99
C LYS A 129 -2.36 -16.08 18.14
N ASP A 130 -1.04 -16.19 18.32
CA ASP A 130 -0.41 -16.86 19.47
C ASP A 130 -0.84 -18.33 19.65
N VAL A 131 -0.85 -19.07 18.54
CA VAL A 131 -1.12 -20.50 18.52
C VAL A 131 0.13 -21.27 18.93
N GLN A 132 -0.05 -22.32 19.72
CA GLN A 132 1.05 -23.17 20.18
C GLN A 132 1.17 -24.46 19.37
N ILE A 133 2.40 -24.80 19.01
CA ILE A 133 2.79 -26.07 18.37
C ILE A 133 4.02 -26.66 19.06
N GLU A 134 4.02 -27.97 19.27
CA GLU A 134 5.19 -28.70 19.76
C GLU A 134 6.08 -29.11 18.58
N GLY A 135 7.39 -29.04 18.74
CA GLY A 135 8.36 -29.43 17.72
C GLY A 135 9.73 -29.78 18.27
N PRO A 136 10.62 -30.33 17.42
CA PRO A 136 12.00 -30.58 17.79
C PRO A 136 12.76 -29.25 18.01
N PRO A 137 13.87 -29.25 18.76
CA PRO A 137 14.74 -28.09 18.88
C PRO A 137 15.21 -27.56 17.52
N GLY A 138 15.01 -26.26 17.29
CA GLY A 138 15.35 -25.60 16.03
C GLY A 138 14.35 -25.83 14.89
N ALA A 139 13.12 -26.27 15.19
CA ALA A 139 12.05 -26.39 14.22
C ALA A 139 11.86 -25.11 13.39
N ARG A 140 11.66 -25.28 12.09
CA ARG A 140 11.28 -24.19 11.18
C ARG A 140 9.84 -24.37 10.80
N LEU A 141 8.98 -23.49 11.31
CA LEU A 141 7.56 -23.55 11.02
C LEU A 141 7.26 -22.94 9.64
N SER A 142 6.37 -23.56 8.89
CA SER A 142 5.89 -23.07 7.58
C SER A 142 4.44 -23.43 7.38
N ALA A 143 3.67 -22.56 6.73
CA ALA A 143 2.26 -22.79 6.47
C ALA A 143 2.01 -23.18 5.00
N ASN A 144 1.17 -24.18 4.78
CA ASN A 144 0.70 -24.61 3.46
C ASN A 144 -0.79 -24.37 3.36
N VAL A 145 -1.22 -23.67 2.30
CA VAL A 145 -2.65 -23.50 2.02
C VAL A 145 -3.16 -24.77 1.36
N LEU A 146 -4.25 -25.33 1.91
CA LEU A 146 -4.81 -26.60 1.47
C LEU A 146 -6.02 -26.38 0.56
N ARG A 147 -6.93 -25.49 0.97
CA ARG A 147 -8.15 -25.19 0.22
C ARG A 147 -8.67 -23.79 0.51
N VAL A 148 -9.39 -23.26 -0.47
CA VAL A 148 -10.20 -22.04 -0.34
C VAL A 148 -11.63 -22.45 -0.67
N VAL A 149 -12.56 -22.17 0.23
CA VAL A 149 -13.96 -22.58 0.12
C VAL A 149 -14.83 -21.36 0.29
N GLU A 150 -15.74 -21.12 -0.66
CA GLU A 150 -16.77 -20.09 -0.52
C GLU A 150 -17.74 -20.49 0.60
N GLU A 151 -18.03 -19.55 1.50
CA GLU A 151 -18.94 -19.80 2.60
C GLU A 151 -20.38 -19.55 2.13
N PRO A 152 -21.32 -20.49 2.40
CA PRO A 152 -22.72 -20.26 2.08
C PRO A 152 -23.20 -18.98 2.78
N PRO A 153 -24.08 -18.19 2.14
CA PRO A 153 -24.64 -17.02 2.78
C PRO A 153 -25.30 -17.42 4.11
N PRO A 154 -25.09 -16.65 5.19
CA PRO A 154 -25.69 -16.97 6.47
C PRO A 154 -27.21 -17.08 6.32
N PRO A 155 -27.86 -18.04 7.00
CA PRO A 155 -29.30 -18.17 6.93
C PRO A 155 -29.95 -16.85 7.36
N PRO A 156 -31.09 -16.46 6.75
CA PRO A 156 -31.79 -15.26 7.15
C PRO A 156 -32.08 -15.32 8.66
N PRO A 157 -31.90 -14.20 9.38
CA PRO A 157 -32.19 -14.17 10.80
C PRO A 157 -33.64 -14.60 11.04
N PRO A 158 -33.94 -15.30 12.14
CA PRO A 158 -35.31 -15.62 12.52
C PRO A 158 -36.17 -14.34 12.53
N PRO A 159 -37.44 -14.40 12.11
CA PRO A 159 -38.34 -13.27 12.23
C PRO A 159 -38.37 -12.78 13.68
N GLY A 160 -38.00 -11.51 13.92
CA GLY A 160 -37.95 -10.91 15.25
C GLY A 160 -36.61 -11.04 16.00
N ALA A 161 -35.57 -11.59 15.39
CA ALA A 161 -34.23 -11.53 15.97
C ALA A 161 -33.74 -10.07 16.04
N PRO A 162 -33.19 -9.61 17.19
CA PRO A 162 -32.52 -8.32 17.24
C PRO A 162 -31.35 -8.29 16.26
N PRO A 163 -31.03 -7.13 15.66
CA PRO A 163 -29.89 -7.01 14.77
C PRO A 163 -28.60 -7.45 15.49
N PRO A 164 -27.64 -8.06 14.78
CA PRO A 164 -26.36 -8.43 15.38
C PRO A 164 -25.71 -7.19 16.01
N PRO A 165 -25.03 -7.35 17.16
CA PRO A 165 -24.33 -6.24 17.80
C PRO A 165 -23.30 -5.66 16.82
N PRO A 166 -23.09 -4.33 16.82
CA PRO A 166 -22.02 -3.74 16.02
C PRO A 166 -20.68 -4.37 16.43
N PRO A 167 -19.72 -4.52 15.48
CA PRO A 167 -18.40 -5.03 15.79
C PRO A 167 -17.78 -4.22 16.95
N PRO A 168 -16.97 -4.86 17.82
CA PRO A 168 -16.30 -4.15 18.91
C PRO A 168 -15.58 -2.92 18.37
N ALA A 169 -15.80 -1.76 19.00
CA ALA A 169 -15.04 -0.57 18.66
C ALA A 169 -13.55 -0.90 18.84
N GLU A 170 -12.77 -0.75 17.78
CA GLU A 170 -11.34 -0.99 17.80
C GLU A 170 -10.73 -0.11 18.92
N PRO A 171 -9.94 -0.67 19.85
CA PRO A 171 -9.31 0.13 20.90
C PRO A 171 -8.47 1.24 20.25
N PRO A 172 -8.44 2.46 20.81
CA PRO A 172 -7.56 3.50 20.31
C PRO A 172 -6.12 2.95 20.26
N GLN A 173 -5.54 2.91 19.07
CA GLN A 173 -4.15 2.50 18.89
C GLN A 173 -3.25 3.54 19.58
N PRO A 174 -2.24 3.10 20.36
CA PRO A 174 -1.31 3.99 21.07
C PRO A 174 -0.38 4.76 20.12
#